data_AF-A0A925EUD3-F1
#
_entry.id   AF-A0A925EUD3-F1
#
_cell.length_a   1.000
_cell.length_b   1.000
_cell.length_c   1.000
_cell.angle_alpha   90.00
_cell.angle_beta   90.00
_cell.angle_gamma   90.00
#
_symmetry.space_group_name_H-M   'P 1'
#
loop_
_entity.id
_entity.type
_entity.pdbx_description
1 polymer ?
#
loop_
_entity_poly.entity_id
_entity_poly.type
_entity_poly.pdbx_seq_one_letter_code
_entity_poly.pdbx_strand_id
1 'polypeptide(L)'
;MMTDKANWQSVVLWGTFQELKDEEAGKAREYLFNHVLPIMTSSTIHPNQHAVTAEIDDDNRHKPVMYQILVTEKTGRFEKK
;
A
#
# COMPACT_ATOMS: atom_id res chain seq x y z
N MET A 1 -16.32 -27.53 -6.71
CA MET A 1 -16.30 -26.38 -7.63
C MET A 1 -14.86 -26.01 -7.89
N MET A 2 -14.39 -26.07 -9.14
CA MET A 2 -13.07 -25.55 -9.49
C MET A 2 -13.12 -24.03 -9.47
N THR A 3 -12.19 -23.40 -8.75
CA THR A 3 -11.95 -21.96 -8.81
C THR A 3 -11.39 -21.67 -10.20
N ASP A 4 -12.23 -21.15 -11.10
CA ASP A 4 -11.78 -20.76 -12.43
C ASP A 4 -10.80 -19.59 -12.30
N LYS A 5 -9.52 -19.85 -12.59
CA LYS A 5 -8.43 -18.86 -12.53
C LYS A 5 -8.55 -17.79 -13.63
N ALA A 6 -9.55 -17.86 -14.50
CA ALA A 6 -9.80 -16.90 -15.57
C ALA A 6 -10.53 -15.62 -15.12
N ASN A 7 -11.11 -15.59 -13.91
CA ASN A 7 -11.74 -14.36 -13.40
C ASN A 7 -10.69 -13.45 -12.75
N TRP A 8 -10.37 -12.32 -13.39
CA TRP A 8 -9.39 -11.37 -12.87
C TRP A 8 -9.81 -9.91 -13.12
N GLN A 9 -9.31 -9.02 -12.27
CA GLN A 9 -9.43 -7.56 -12.41
C GLN A 9 -8.04 -6.95 -12.17
N SER A 10 -7.61 -6.05 -13.04
CA SER A 10 -6.31 -5.38 -12.95
C SER A 10 -6.43 -3.91 -13.33
N VAL A 11 -5.57 -3.09 -12.72
CA VAL A 11 -5.42 -1.67 -13.01
C VAL A 11 -3.94 -1.40 -13.24
N VAL A 12 -3.62 -0.69 -14.33
CA VAL A 12 -2.28 -0.19 -14.63
C VAL A 12 -2.33 1.32 -14.56
N LEU A 13 -1.40 1.90 -13.79
CA LEU A 13 -1.26 3.34 -13.60
C LEU A 13 0.08 3.80 -14.18
N TRP A 14 0.07 4.94 -14.86
CA TRP A 14 1.27 5.65 -15.28
C TRP A 14 1.31 7.00 -14.60
N GLY A 15 2.51 7.47 -14.30
CA GLY A 15 2.72 8.71 -13.59
C GLY A 15 4.19 8.95 -13.29
N THR A 16 4.46 10.06 -12.61
CA THR A 16 5.80 10.39 -12.14
C THR A 16 5.93 10.00 -10.68
N PHE A 17 6.90 9.16 -10.35
CA PHE A 17 7.22 8.85 -8.96
C PHE A 17 8.09 9.96 -8.37
N GLN A 18 7.85 10.29 -7.10
CA GLN A 18 8.55 11.35 -6.38
C GLN A 18 8.84 10.87 -4.97
N GLU A 19 10.08 11.05 -4.53
CA GLU A 19 10.44 10.83 -3.13
C GLU A 19 9.85 11.94 -2.28
N LEU A 20 9.15 11.55 -1.21
CA LEU A 20 8.64 12.45 -0.19
C LEU A 20 9.69 12.66 0.89
N LYS A 21 9.80 13.89 1.39
CA LYS A 21 10.79 14.27 2.41
C LYS A 21 10.10 14.82 3.65
N ASP A 22 10.83 14.75 4.76
CA ASP A 22 10.48 15.38 6.03
C ASP A 22 9.01 15.17 6.46
N GLU A 23 8.25 16.25 6.60
CA GLU A 23 6.86 16.25 7.05
C GLU A 23 5.93 15.48 6.09
N GLU A 24 6.15 15.60 4.78
CA GLU A 24 5.33 14.91 3.78
C GLU A 24 5.52 13.39 3.85
N ALA A 25 6.76 12.94 4.08
CA ALA A 25 7.05 11.53 4.31
C ALA A 25 6.36 11.02 5.58
N GLY A 26 6.38 11.81 6.67
CA GLY A 26 5.69 11.50 7.91
C GLY A 26 4.19 11.33 7.73
N LYS A 27 3.53 12.28 7.05
CA LYS A 27 2.09 12.24 6.75
C LYS A 27 1.72 11.05 5.86
N ALA A 28 2.51 10.79 4.82
CA ALA A 28 2.28 9.66 3.93
C ALA A 28 2.42 8.31 4.65
N ARG A 29 3.39 8.19 5.56
CA ARG A 29 3.56 7.00 6.40
C ARG A 29 2.34 6.79 7.29
N GLU A 30 1.92 7.82 8.02
CA GLU A 30 0.75 7.74 8.90
C GLU A 30 -0.50 7.30 8.13
N TYR A 31 -0.74 7.90 6.96
CA TYR A 31 -1.87 7.53 6.11
C TYR A 31 -1.78 6.06 5.64
N LEU A 32 -0.63 5.62 5.14
CA LEU A 32 -0.41 4.26 4.64
C LEU A 32 -0.67 3.21 5.73
N PHE A 33 -0.09 3.39 6.92
CA PHE A 33 -0.20 2.40 8.00
C PHE A 33 -1.56 2.41 8.71
N ASN A 34 -2.20 3.58 8.86
CA ASN A 34 -3.47 3.69 9.56
C ASN A 34 -4.69 3.42 8.67
N HIS A 35 -4.59 3.60 7.35
CA HIS A 35 -5.75 3.52 6.45
C HIS A 35 -5.60 2.42 5.39
N VAL A 36 -4.45 2.34 4.71
CA VAL A 36 -4.29 1.43 3.55
C VAL A 36 -3.94 0.01 3.97
N LEU A 37 -2.96 -0.15 4.88
CA LEU A 37 -2.49 -1.45 5.32
C LEU A 37 -3.59 -2.31 5.99
N PRO A 38 -4.50 -1.76 6.83
CA PRO A 38 -5.61 -2.53 7.39
C PRO A 38 -6.55 -3.10 6.33
N ILE A 39 -6.81 -2.35 5.25
CA ILE A 39 -7.67 -2.80 4.14
C ILE A 39 -6.99 -3.94 3.35
N MET A 40 -5.69 -3.84 3.10
CA MET A 40 -4.94 -4.85 2.35
C MET A 40 -4.75 -6.16 3.13
N THR A 41 -4.52 -6.08 4.44
CA THR A 41 -4.23 -7.24 5.31
C THR A 41 -5.46 -8.10 5.63
N SER A 42 -6.68 -7.56 5.47
CA SER A 42 -7.93 -8.30 5.66
C SER A 42 -8.04 -9.57 4.79
N SER A 43 -7.23 -9.70 3.74
CA SER A 43 -7.37 -10.80 2.77
C SER A 43 -6.33 -11.92 2.89
N THR A 44 -5.22 -11.79 3.65
CA THR A 44 -4.18 -12.84 3.57
C THR A 44 -3.25 -13.07 4.77
N ILE A 45 -3.20 -12.28 5.87
CA ILE A 45 -2.13 -12.51 6.87
C ILE A 45 -2.62 -12.35 8.33
N HIS A 46 -2.40 -13.42 9.11
CA HIS A 46 -2.40 -13.43 10.58
C HIS A 46 -1.34 -12.41 11.06
N PRO A 47 -1.69 -11.40 11.86
CA PRO A 47 -0.79 -10.32 12.22
C PRO A 47 0.25 -10.81 13.23
N ASN A 48 1.29 -11.47 12.75
CA ASN A 48 2.48 -11.69 13.55
C ASN A 48 3.26 -10.36 13.57
N GLN A 49 3.07 -9.63 14.68
CA GLN A 49 3.99 -8.62 15.25
C GLN A 49 3.87 -7.13 14.88
N HIS A 50 2.69 -6.63 14.50
CA HIS A 50 2.43 -5.18 14.66
C HIS A 50 1.15 -4.97 15.45
N ALA A 51 1.31 -4.94 16.78
CA ALA A 51 0.30 -4.38 17.67
C ALA A 51 -0.02 -2.96 17.20
N VAL A 52 -1.31 -2.67 17.15
CA VAL A 52 -1.96 -1.44 16.65
C VAL A 52 -1.65 -0.20 17.52
N THR A 53 -0.60 -0.24 18.34
CA THR A 53 -0.21 0.84 19.25
C THR A 53 1.31 0.86 19.48
N ALA A 54 2.11 0.63 18.44
CA ALA A 54 3.55 0.87 18.56
C ALA A 54 3.77 2.38 18.49
N GLU A 55 3.93 3.04 19.64
CA GLU A 55 4.78 4.22 19.68
C GLU A 55 6.11 3.82 19.03
N ILE A 56 6.34 4.36 17.84
CA ILE A 56 7.48 3.96 17.03
C ILE A 56 8.68 4.64 17.68
N ASP A 57 9.40 3.86 18.49
CA ASP A 57 10.76 4.20 18.91
C ASP A 57 11.64 4.29 17.64
N ASP A 58 11.73 5.52 17.13
CA ASP A 58 12.22 5.87 15.79
C ASP A 58 13.75 6.04 15.75
N ASP A 59 14.45 5.66 16.84
CA ASP A 59 15.88 5.93 17.03
C ASP A 59 16.78 4.82 16.45
N ASN A 60 16.26 3.60 16.24
CA ASN A 60 17.10 2.44 15.91
C ASN A 60 16.67 1.64 14.67
N ARG A 61 15.75 2.17 13.85
CA ARG A 61 15.30 1.52 12.60
C ARG A 61 15.62 2.39 11.40
N HIS A 62 16.07 1.76 10.31
CA HIS A 62 16.25 2.44 9.04
C HIS A 62 14.91 3.09 8.65
N LYS A 63 14.86 4.42 8.60
CA LYS A 63 13.62 5.14 8.31
C LYS A 63 13.17 4.78 6.90
N PRO A 64 11.90 4.37 6.70
CA PRO A 64 11.42 4.03 5.36
C PRO A 64 11.45 5.27 4.47
N VAL A 65 11.99 5.12 3.25
CA VAL A 65 11.92 6.17 2.23
C VAL A 65 10.54 6.12 1.60
N MET A 66 9.79 7.22 1.71
CA MET A 66 8.42 7.30 1.23
C MET A 66 8.39 7.85 -0.19
N TYR A 67 7.56 7.25 -1.04
CA TYR A 67 7.34 7.70 -2.41
C TYR A 67 5.85 7.92 -2.68
N GLN A 68 5.56 8.88 -3.55
CA GLN A 68 4.24 9.05 -4.15
C GLN A 68 4.33 8.89 -5.67
N ILE A 69 3.22 8.54 -6.31
CA ILE A 69 3.08 8.56 -7.77
C ILE A 69 2.03 9.61 -8.10
N LEU A 70 2.44 10.65 -8.82
CA LEU A 70 1.51 11.58 -9.47
C LEU A 70 0.94 10.89 -10.70
N VAL A 71 -0.24 10.29 -10.55
CA VAL A 71 -0.91 9.52 -11.60
C VAL A 71 -1.36 10.45 -12.72
N THR A 72 -0.90 10.18 -13.94
CA THR A 72 -1.28 10.92 -15.16
C THR A 72 -2.23 10.12 -16.04
N GLU A 73 -2.10 8.80 -16.04
CA GLU A 73 -2.96 7.90 -16.82
C GLU A 73 -3.30 6.65 -16.02
N LYS A 74 -4.49 6.12 -16.26
CA LYS A 74 -4.94 4.85 -15.70
C LYS A 74 -5.71 4.04 -16.73
N THR A 75 -5.41 2.74 -16.80
CA THR A 75 -6.23 1.78 -17.55
C THR A 75 -6.62 0.64 -16.63
N GLY A 76 -7.81 0.08 -16.88
CA GLY A 76 -8.30 -1.08 -16.16
C GLY A 76 -8.72 -2.16 -17.15
N ARG A 77 -8.47 -3.42 -16.79
CA ARG A 77 -9.00 -4.57 -17.51
C ARG A 77 -9.54 -5.59 -16.54
N PHE A 78 -10.57 -6.29 -16.96
CA PHE A 78 -11.08 -7.43 -16.24
C PHE A 78 -11.54 -8.50 -17.23
N GLU A 79 -11.52 -9.73 -16.76
CA GLU A 79 -12.10 -10.87 -17.44
C GLU A 79 -13.07 -11.54 -16.47
N LYS A 80 -14.28 -11.80 -16.95
CA LYS A 80 -15.32 -12.49 -16.19
C LYS A 80 -15.98 -13.51 -17.11
N LYS A 81 -15.89 -14.78 -16.74
CA LYS A 81 -16.44 -15.91 -17.50
C LYS A 81 -17.72 -16.44 -16.88
#